data_AF-V2XKF9-F1
#
_entry.id   AF-V2XKF9-F1
#
_cell.length_a   1.000
_cell.length_b   1.000
_cell.length_c   1.000
_cell.angle_alpha   90.00
_cell.angle_beta   90.00
_cell.angle_gamma   90.00
#
_symmetry.space_group_name_H-M   'P 1'
#
loop_
_entity.id
_entity.type
_entity.pdbx_description
1 polymer ?
#
loop_
_entity_poly.entity_id
_entity_poly.type
_entity_poly.pdbx_seq_one_letter_code
_entity_poly.pdbx_strand_id
1 'polypeptide(L)'
;MTKTLKSSFASVIPSLKPKRRHLRKYSWLPDVLRIKGSIIPRIAWPVLTNTIFSTLVAYAWSQGYRIVLTNSVVPLLSVVVGLILVFRNGSSYDRFWEGRKLFSTMTSNIRNLSRLIWVNVAPPPTDQQAFSSKGKIPTSQYTTSQIRRRKADTLHLCLAFAFAVKHYLRGEDGLNWGDYREVLPAGFARFDEVGHNTAKTQTSGNYQTITHSDAPSGAASLESSFRSDATKRVRPKRSKNKISGATTPLLSDTHRTVEFHAFADQASLPLPLLIANELTRALFWFRREGYLETVGPAGVNAMNTLIQSMVDQMTSMERVANTPIPVSYGIHLKQCVTLYLFALPLTLVNDLGWMTIPIVTVVAFTFMGIEGIADEIEMPFGNDPVDLPLDRYCEDLKEEIFYMIERLPEGGEGIYGYDDGEGDD
;
A
#
# COMPACT_ATOMS: atom_id res chain seq x y z
N MET A 1 59.92 -0.58 26.16
CA MET A 1 59.51 0.02 24.87
C MET A 1 59.23 -1.17 23.96
N THR A 2 58.01 -1.50 23.57
CA THR A 2 57.06 -0.70 22.79
C THR A 2 55.62 -1.16 23.10
N LYS A 3 54.72 -0.19 23.26
CA LYS A 3 53.30 -0.39 23.58
C LYS A 3 52.54 -0.83 22.32
N THR A 4 51.66 -1.79 22.50
CA THR A 4 50.67 -2.30 21.55
C THR A 4 49.66 -1.21 21.16
N LEU A 5 49.60 -0.89 19.87
CA LEU A 5 48.58 -0.08 19.22
C LEU A 5 47.30 -0.93 19.05
N LYS A 6 46.45 -1.00 20.09
CA LYS A 6 45.05 -1.41 19.95
C LYS A 6 44.18 -0.24 20.37
N SER A 7 43.68 0.54 19.41
CA SER A 7 42.47 1.38 19.50
C SER A 7 42.46 2.44 18.41
N SER A 8 41.85 2.18 17.24
CA SER A 8 41.48 3.29 16.33
C SER A 8 40.33 2.96 15.36
N PHE A 9 39.31 2.20 15.81
CA PHE A 9 38.06 2.06 15.03
C PHE A 9 36.81 2.44 15.82
N ALA A 10 36.86 2.41 17.16
CA ALA A 10 35.72 2.78 18.01
C ALA A 10 35.50 4.30 18.16
N SER A 11 36.45 5.15 17.74
CA SER A 11 36.41 6.61 17.96
C SER A 11 35.80 7.42 16.83
N VAL A 12 35.50 6.81 15.67
CA VAL A 12 35.01 7.53 14.47
C VAL A 12 33.48 7.45 14.31
N ILE A 13 32.79 6.68 15.13
CA ILE A 13 31.33 6.61 15.09
C ILE A 13 30.79 7.71 16.02
N PRO A 14 30.17 8.79 15.51
CA PRO A 14 29.40 9.67 16.37
C PRO A 14 28.32 8.81 17.02
N SER A 15 28.36 8.69 18.35
CA SER A 15 27.31 8.03 19.10
C SER A 15 26.01 8.84 18.97
N LEU A 16 25.31 8.65 17.85
CA LEU A 16 23.93 9.03 17.70
C LEU A 16 23.16 8.15 18.69
N LYS A 17 23.08 8.61 19.95
CA LYS A 17 22.18 8.02 20.93
C LYS A 17 20.81 8.02 20.27
N PRO A 18 20.24 6.84 19.93
CA PRO A 18 18.93 6.82 19.32
C PRO A 18 18.00 7.46 20.33
N LYS A 19 17.43 8.62 19.99
CA LYS A 19 16.39 9.27 20.78
C LYS A 19 15.13 8.44 20.53
N ARG A 20 15.11 7.20 21.06
CA ARG A 20 13.88 6.41 21.17
C ARG A 20 12.87 7.36 21.80
N ARG A 21 11.70 7.52 21.18
CA ARG A 21 10.61 8.30 21.80
C ARG A 21 10.39 7.67 23.18
N HIS A 22 10.93 8.31 24.22
CA HIS A 22 10.54 7.99 25.57
C HIS A 22 9.03 8.15 25.60
N LEU A 23 8.35 7.13 26.13
CA LEU A 23 6.94 7.27 26.48
C LEU A 23 6.83 8.58 27.26
N ARG A 24 6.01 9.53 26.76
CA ARG A 24 5.80 10.80 27.47
C ARG A 24 5.39 10.45 28.91
N LYS A 25 5.92 11.19 29.89
CA LYS A 25 5.39 11.13 31.26
C LYS A 25 3.87 11.24 31.17
N TYR A 26 3.15 10.36 31.88
CA TYR A 26 1.69 10.26 31.85
C TYR A 26 1.04 11.65 31.95
N SER A 27 0.52 12.15 30.82
CA SER A 27 -0.06 13.49 30.69
C SER A 27 -1.56 13.37 30.47
N TRP A 28 -2.28 12.86 31.47
CA TRP A 28 -3.71 12.55 31.35
C TRP A 28 -4.58 13.75 30.96
N LEU A 29 -4.44 14.88 31.67
CA LEU A 29 -5.32 16.04 31.48
C LEU A 29 -5.17 16.69 30.09
N PRO A 30 -3.94 16.96 29.59
CA PRO A 30 -3.78 17.52 28.24
C PRO A 30 -4.26 16.58 27.13
N ASP A 31 -4.15 15.25 27.32
CA ASP A 31 -4.59 14.28 26.32
C ASP A 31 -6.12 14.13 26.29
N VAL A 32 -6.80 14.22 27.44
CA VAL A 32 -8.27 14.20 27.55
C VAL A 32 -8.91 15.42 26.88
N LEU A 33 -8.30 16.60 26.99
CA LEU A 33 -8.81 17.85 26.41
C LEU A 33 -8.30 18.13 24.99
N ARG A 34 -7.58 17.17 24.38
CA ARG A 34 -7.00 17.34 23.05
C ARG A 34 -8.06 17.11 21.97
N ILE A 35 -8.43 18.19 21.28
CA ILE A 35 -9.39 18.14 20.16
C ILE A 35 -8.72 17.69 18.86
N LYS A 36 -7.46 18.10 18.61
CA LYS A 36 -6.74 17.78 17.37
C LYS A 36 -6.32 16.31 17.32
N GLY A 37 -6.89 15.57 16.36
CA GLY A 37 -6.69 14.11 16.20
C GLY A 37 -7.61 13.27 17.09
N SER A 38 -8.66 13.88 17.65
CA SER A 38 -9.73 13.16 18.36
C SER A 38 -10.92 12.93 17.43
N ILE A 39 -11.81 12.02 17.82
CA ILE A 39 -13.07 11.75 17.12
C ILE A 39 -14.11 12.88 17.29
N ILE A 40 -13.92 13.74 18.29
CA ILE A 40 -14.86 14.81 18.71
C ILE A 40 -15.39 15.64 17.53
N PRO A 41 -14.57 16.24 16.64
CA PRO A 41 -15.08 17.05 15.52
C PRO A 41 -15.98 16.28 14.55
N ARG A 42 -15.77 14.96 14.37
CA ARG A 42 -16.57 14.12 13.46
C ARG A 42 -17.93 13.78 14.05
N ILE A 43 -17.98 13.51 15.35
CA ILE A 43 -19.23 13.16 16.06
C ILE A 43 -19.97 14.36 16.65
N ALA A 44 -19.38 15.56 16.62
CA ALA A 44 -19.97 16.77 17.19
C ALA A 44 -21.38 17.03 16.63
N TRP A 45 -21.58 16.87 15.31
CA TRP A 45 -22.86 17.14 14.69
C TRP A 45 -23.96 16.14 15.12
N PRO A 46 -23.75 14.80 15.05
CA PRO A 46 -24.68 13.83 15.63
C PRO A 46 -24.99 14.08 17.11
N VAL A 47 -23.97 14.33 17.94
CA VAL A 47 -24.15 14.57 19.38
C VAL A 47 -25.00 15.83 19.62
N LEU A 48 -24.71 16.92 18.92
CA LEU A 48 -25.48 18.16 19.02
C LEU A 48 -26.94 17.96 18.63
N THR A 49 -27.23 17.22 17.55
CA THR A 49 -28.62 16.93 17.17
C THR A 49 -29.38 16.18 18.26
N ASN A 50 -28.72 15.23 18.93
CA ASN A 50 -29.31 14.48 20.03
C ASN A 50 -29.49 15.35 21.29
N THR A 51 -28.54 16.24 21.59
CA THR A 51 -28.65 17.21 22.69
C THR A 51 -29.77 18.21 22.46
N ILE A 52 -29.92 18.73 21.24
CA ILE A 52 -31.02 19.62 20.86
C ILE A 52 -32.35 18.89 21.03
N PHE A 53 -32.47 17.65 20.54
CA PHE A 53 -33.67 16.86 20.72
C PHE A 53 -34.00 16.60 22.19
N SER A 54 -33.00 16.22 23.00
CA SER A 54 -33.15 16.06 24.46
C SER A 54 -33.63 17.34 25.13
N THR A 55 -33.14 18.51 24.69
CA THR A 55 -33.57 19.82 25.18
C THR A 55 -35.03 20.11 24.81
N LEU A 56 -35.46 19.78 23.59
CA LEU A 56 -36.87 19.93 23.18
C LEU A 56 -37.81 19.04 24.00
N VAL A 57 -37.40 17.81 24.30
CA VAL A 57 -38.16 16.88 25.14
C VAL A 57 -38.26 17.40 26.58
N ALA A 58 -37.14 17.86 27.17
CA ALA A 58 -37.13 18.46 28.50
C ALA A 58 -37.98 19.73 28.58
N TYR A 59 -37.95 20.57 27.54
CA TYR A 59 -38.81 21.74 27.43
C TYR A 59 -40.29 21.36 27.33
N ALA A 60 -40.66 20.39 26.49
CA ALA A 60 -42.04 19.91 26.37
C ALA A 60 -42.57 19.38 27.70
N TRP A 61 -41.74 18.64 28.44
CA TRP A 61 -42.07 18.19 29.80
C TRP A 61 -42.31 19.37 30.75
N SER A 62 -41.49 20.42 30.69
CA SER A 62 -41.68 21.64 31.52
C SER A 62 -42.99 22.39 31.23
N GLN A 63 -43.51 22.27 30.00
CA GLN A 63 -44.80 22.84 29.59
C GLN A 63 -46.00 21.95 29.99
N GLY A 64 -45.76 20.83 30.69
CA GLY A 64 -46.80 19.93 31.17
C GLY A 64 -47.19 18.82 30.19
N TYR A 65 -46.52 18.68 29.04
CA TYR A 65 -46.74 17.54 28.15
C TYR A 65 -46.16 16.27 28.77
N ARG A 66 -47.02 15.35 29.19
CA ARG A 66 -46.63 14.03 29.72
C ARG A 66 -46.30 13.08 28.57
N ILE A 67 -45.07 13.14 28.09
CA ILE A 67 -44.55 12.19 27.11
C ILE A 67 -44.17 10.91 27.87
N VAL A 68 -44.93 9.83 27.67
CA VAL A 68 -44.70 8.54 28.34
C VAL A 68 -44.28 7.50 27.31
N LEU A 69 -42.98 7.24 27.23
CA LEU A 69 -42.45 6.06 26.58
C LEU A 69 -42.10 5.02 27.66
N THR A 70 -42.53 3.78 27.48
CA THR A 70 -42.31 2.71 28.47
C THR A 70 -40.82 2.45 28.67
N ASN A 71 -40.37 2.46 29.93
CA ASN A 71 -38.96 2.27 30.31
C ASN A 71 -38.40 0.90 29.84
N SER A 72 -39.25 -0.11 29.61
CA SER A 72 -38.84 -1.45 29.16
C SER A 72 -38.15 -1.51 27.79
N VAL A 73 -38.35 -0.53 26.90
CA VAL A 73 -37.82 -0.58 25.52
C VAL A 73 -36.34 -0.20 25.46
N VAL A 74 -35.89 0.76 26.27
CA VAL A 74 -34.53 1.32 26.20
C VAL A 74 -33.45 0.33 26.65
N PRO A 75 -33.61 -0.43 27.76
CA PRO A 75 -32.64 -1.45 28.15
C PRO A 75 -32.46 -2.54 27.09
N LEU A 76 -33.55 -3.00 26.47
CA LEU A 76 -33.51 -4.00 25.40
C LEU A 76 -32.72 -3.48 24.18
N LEU A 77 -33.01 -2.24 23.75
CA LEU A 77 -32.27 -1.60 22.66
C LEU A 77 -30.80 -1.37 23.02
N SER A 78 -30.48 -1.00 24.27
CA SER A 78 -29.09 -0.75 24.69
C SER A 78 -28.22 -2.00 24.60
N VAL A 79 -28.75 -3.17 24.96
CA VAL A 79 -28.02 -4.43 24.90
C VAL A 79 -27.71 -4.79 23.45
N VAL A 80 -28.71 -4.68 22.57
CA VAL A 80 -28.55 -4.98 21.14
C VAL A 80 -27.57 -4.01 20.49
N VAL A 81 -27.73 -2.70 20.71
CA VAL A 81 -26.84 -1.68 20.14
C VAL A 81 -25.41 -1.84 20.65
N GLY A 82 -25.22 -2.09 21.95
CA GLY A 82 -23.90 -2.32 22.54
C GLY A 82 -23.21 -3.53 21.93
N LEU A 83 -23.92 -4.65 21.75
CA LEU A 83 -23.38 -5.85 21.15
C LEU A 83 -22.93 -5.62 19.70
N ILE A 84 -23.77 -4.98 18.87
CA ILE A 84 -23.43 -4.71 17.47
C ILE A 84 -22.24 -3.74 17.37
N LEU A 85 -22.15 -2.73 18.24
CA LEU A 85 -21.01 -1.82 18.28
C LEU A 85 -19.69 -2.53 18.58
N VAL A 86 -19.68 -3.45 19.55
CA VAL A 86 -18.46 -4.22 19.90
C VAL A 86 -18.00 -5.06 18.71
N PHE A 87 -18.92 -5.75 18.02
CA PHE A 87 -18.58 -6.53 16.83
C PHE A 87 -18.08 -5.66 15.67
N ARG A 88 -18.70 -4.50 15.43
CA ARG A 88 -18.25 -3.54 14.42
C ARG A 88 -16.84 -3.03 14.72
N ASN A 89 -16.60 -2.60 15.95
CA ASN A 89 -15.31 -2.05 16.36
C ASN A 89 -14.22 -3.12 16.30
N GLY A 90 -14.51 -4.34 16.76
CA GLY A 90 -13.58 -5.47 16.66
C GLY A 90 -13.20 -5.77 15.20
N SER A 91 -14.20 -5.86 14.31
CA SER A 91 -13.95 -6.12 12.88
C SER A 91 -13.13 -5.02 12.20
N SER A 92 -13.38 -3.75 12.57
CA SER A 92 -12.66 -2.60 11.99
C SER A 92 -11.22 -2.55 12.51
N TYR A 93 -11.01 -2.84 13.80
CA TYR A 93 -9.69 -2.96 14.41
C TYR A 93 -8.87 -4.10 13.79
N ASP A 94 -9.46 -5.26 13.56
CA ASP A 94 -8.77 -6.41 12.96
C ASP A 94 -8.25 -6.08 11.56
N ARG A 95 -9.02 -5.34 10.75
CA ARG A 95 -8.60 -4.84 9.43
C ARG A 95 -7.43 -3.89 9.53
N PHE A 96 -7.51 -2.91 10.45
CA PHE A 96 -6.43 -1.96 10.68
C PHE A 96 -5.13 -2.68 11.08
N TRP A 97 -5.24 -3.64 12.00
CA TRP A 97 -4.11 -4.43 12.48
C TRP A 97 -3.57 -5.37 11.39
N GLU A 98 -4.43 -5.97 10.57
CA GLU A 98 -4.03 -6.77 9.42
C GLU A 98 -3.23 -5.93 8.42
N GLY A 99 -3.74 -4.76 8.01
CA GLY A 99 -3.03 -3.86 7.10
C GLY A 99 -1.63 -3.48 7.60
N ARG A 100 -1.51 -3.16 8.90
CA ARG A 100 -0.22 -2.87 9.55
C ARG A 100 0.76 -4.05 9.46
N LYS A 101 0.30 -5.26 9.78
CA LYS A 101 1.12 -6.48 9.74
C LYS A 101 1.60 -6.77 8.32
N LEU A 102 0.71 -6.70 7.34
CA LEU A 102 1.03 -6.97 5.93
C LEU A 102 2.10 -6.01 5.40
N PHE A 103 1.93 -4.70 5.65
CA PHE A 103 2.92 -3.70 5.22
C PHE A 103 4.27 -3.90 5.93
N SER A 104 4.25 -4.20 7.24
CA SER A 104 5.47 -4.51 7.99
C SER A 104 6.20 -5.75 7.45
N THR A 105 5.49 -6.82 7.12
CA THR A 105 6.07 -8.03 6.54
C THR A 105 6.67 -7.74 5.16
N MET A 106 5.98 -6.97 4.33
CA MET A 106 6.48 -6.55 3.02
C MET A 106 7.80 -5.76 3.14
N THR A 107 7.87 -4.76 4.03
CA THR A 107 9.11 -4.00 4.25
C THR A 107 10.25 -4.87 4.79
N SER A 108 9.95 -5.85 5.64
CA SER A 108 10.93 -6.85 6.10
C SER A 108 11.50 -7.68 4.95
N ASN A 109 10.64 -8.17 4.05
CA ASN A 109 11.07 -8.92 2.87
C ASN A 109 11.94 -8.07 1.95
N ILE A 110 11.59 -6.80 1.74
CA ILE A 110 12.40 -5.86 0.97
C ILE A 110 13.78 -5.66 1.60
N ARG A 111 13.87 -5.46 2.92
CA ARG A 111 15.16 -5.34 3.63
C ARG A 111 16.03 -6.59 3.47
N ASN A 112 15.43 -7.76 3.65
CA ASN A 112 16.14 -9.04 3.52
C ASN A 112 16.62 -9.28 2.08
N LEU A 113 15.77 -9.02 1.09
CA LEU A 113 16.12 -9.17 -0.32
C LEU A 113 17.25 -8.20 -0.71
N SER A 114 17.14 -6.94 -0.28
CA SER A 114 18.14 -5.91 -0.57
C SER A 114 19.51 -6.27 0.01
N ARG A 115 19.55 -6.79 1.25
CA ARG A 115 20.77 -7.31 1.88
C ARG A 115 21.34 -8.52 1.15
N LEU A 116 20.51 -9.49 0.79
CA LEU A 116 20.95 -10.69 0.08
C LEU A 116 21.52 -10.35 -1.30
N ILE A 117 20.91 -9.43 -2.04
CA ILE A 117 21.42 -8.96 -3.33
C ILE A 117 22.74 -8.20 -3.14
N TRP A 118 22.83 -7.33 -2.13
CA TRP A 118 24.03 -6.53 -1.88
C TRP A 118 25.26 -7.37 -1.56
N VAL A 119 25.09 -8.44 -0.77
CA VAL A 119 26.19 -9.33 -0.34
C VAL A 119 26.44 -10.46 -1.33
N ASN A 120 25.40 -11.15 -1.80
CA ASN A 120 25.61 -12.39 -2.55
C ASN A 120 25.89 -12.18 -4.04
N VAL A 121 25.53 -11.03 -4.61
CA VAL A 121 25.89 -10.69 -5.99
C VAL A 121 27.32 -10.14 -5.96
N ALA A 122 28.28 -11.03 -6.12
CA ALA A 122 29.71 -10.72 -6.13
C ALA A 122 30.34 -11.06 -7.49
N PRO A 123 31.34 -10.30 -7.95
CA PRO A 123 32.15 -10.69 -9.10
C PRO A 123 32.93 -11.97 -8.77
N PRO A 124 33.22 -12.82 -9.78
CA PRO A 124 34.08 -13.99 -9.57
C PRO A 124 35.47 -13.56 -9.06
N PRO A 125 36.12 -14.35 -8.19
CA PRO A 125 37.47 -14.05 -7.73
C PRO A 125 38.44 -13.98 -8.91
N THR A 126 39.29 -12.95 -8.92
CA THR A 126 40.19 -12.61 -10.06
C THR A 126 41.42 -13.51 -10.15
N ASP A 127 41.78 -14.24 -9.08
CA ASP A 127 43.01 -15.04 -9.03
C ASP A 127 42.76 -16.55 -8.86
N GLN A 128 43.18 -17.33 -9.87
CA GLN A 128 43.62 -18.74 -9.89
C GLN A 128 42.80 -19.86 -9.19
N GLN A 129 41.70 -19.60 -8.50
CA GLN A 129 40.80 -20.64 -7.97
C GLN A 129 39.65 -20.99 -8.93
N ALA A 130 39.94 -21.00 -10.23
CA ALA A 130 39.06 -21.56 -11.26
C ALA A 130 38.90 -23.09 -11.18
N PHE A 131 39.44 -23.76 -10.14
CA PHE A 131 39.60 -25.21 -10.12
C PHE A 131 38.72 -26.01 -9.14
N SER A 132 37.80 -25.40 -8.36
CA SER A 132 36.94 -26.22 -7.49
C SER A 132 35.57 -25.64 -7.12
N SER A 133 34.86 -25.08 -8.09
CA SER A 133 33.40 -25.02 -7.96
C SER A 133 32.77 -25.44 -9.28
N LYS A 134 31.87 -26.42 -9.23
CA LYS A 134 31.10 -26.95 -10.36
C LYS A 134 30.07 -25.93 -10.87
N GLY A 135 30.46 -24.66 -11.01
CA GLY A 135 29.62 -23.54 -11.44
C GLY A 135 30.02 -23.02 -12.82
N LYS A 136 29.09 -22.37 -13.51
CA LYS A 136 29.38 -21.74 -14.81
C LYS A 136 30.33 -20.55 -14.59
N ILE A 137 31.40 -20.49 -15.38
CA ILE A 137 32.27 -19.32 -15.46
C ILE A 137 31.45 -18.17 -16.10
N PRO A 138 31.51 -16.93 -15.56
CA PRO A 138 30.74 -15.81 -16.10
C PRO A 138 31.03 -15.61 -17.59
N THR A 139 29.97 -15.63 -18.39
CA THR A 139 30.04 -15.65 -19.86
C THR A 139 30.34 -14.26 -20.43
N SER A 140 30.32 -13.21 -19.61
CA SER A 140 30.44 -11.82 -20.02
C SER A 140 31.37 -11.04 -19.07
N GLN A 141 32.40 -10.39 -19.63
CA GLN A 141 33.36 -9.56 -18.88
C GLN A 141 32.74 -8.19 -18.55
N TYR A 142 31.77 -8.13 -17.64
CA TYR A 142 31.30 -6.85 -17.10
C TYR A 142 32.26 -6.30 -16.05
N THR A 143 32.48 -4.99 -16.04
CA THR A 143 33.31 -4.31 -15.04
C THR A 143 32.62 -4.33 -13.67
N THR A 144 33.38 -4.41 -12.57
CA THR A 144 32.87 -4.35 -11.19
C THR A 144 31.95 -3.14 -10.96
N SER A 145 32.27 -1.99 -11.56
CA SER A 145 31.44 -0.78 -11.50
C SER A 145 30.06 -0.93 -12.16
N GLN A 146 29.96 -1.71 -13.24
CA GLN A 146 28.70 -2.00 -13.93
C GLN A 146 27.83 -2.95 -13.12
N ILE A 147 28.44 -3.94 -12.46
CA ILE A 147 27.74 -4.86 -11.56
C ILE A 147 27.19 -4.09 -10.35
N ARG A 148 28.02 -3.25 -9.72
CA ARG A 148 27.59 -2.37 -8.61
C ARG A 148 26.41 -1.49 -9.01
N ARG A 149 26.48 -0.84 -10.18
CA ARG A 149 25.36 -0.03 -10.70
C ARG A 149 24.08 -0.84 -10.84
N ARG A 150 24.17 -2.06 -11.38
CA ARG A 150 23.00 -2.93 -11.57
C ARG A 150 22.44 -3.47 -10.25
N LYS A 151 23.30 -3.73 -9.26
CA LYS A 151 22.87 -4.02 -7.87
C LYS A 151 22.10 -2.83 -7.30
N ALA A 152 22.65 -1.62 -7.39
CA ALA A 152 21.98 -0.41 -6.94
C ALA A 152 20.63 -0.21 -7.65
N ASP A 153 20.56 -0.36 -8.96
CA ASP A 153 19.31 -0.28 -9.73
C ASP A 153 18.28 -1.32 -9.23
N THR A 154 18.71 -2.54 -8.88
CA THR A 154 17.81 -3.58 -8.34
C THR A 154 17.32 -3.23 -6.93
N LEU A 155 18.18 -2.65 -6.08
CA LEU A 155 17.79 -2.14 -4.76
C LEU A 155 16.80 -0.98 -4.87
N HIS A 156 17.00 -0.08 -5.84
CA HIS A 156 16.05 0.98 -6.18
C HIS A 156 14.69 0.40 -6.63
N LEU A 157 14.67 -0.69 -7.42
CA LEU A 157 13.42 -1.39 -7.75
C LEU A 157 12.74 -2.00 -6.51
N CYS A 158 13.50 -2.58 -5.58
CA CYS A 158 12.95 -3.07 -4.31
C CYS A 158 12.28 -1.95 -3.51
N LEU A 159 12.89 -0.77 -3.47
CA LEU A 159 12.31 0.42 -2.85
C LEU A 159 11.07 0.91 -3.61
N ALA A 160 11.15 0.98 -4.94
CA ALA A 160 10.07 1.40 -5.82
C ALA A 160 8.82 0.54 -5.64
N PHE A 161 8.98 -0.76 -5.36
CA PHE A 161 7.86 -1.64 -5.05
C PHE A 161 7.06 -1.14 -3.84
N ALA A 162 7.71 -0.73 -2.73
CA ALA A 162 7.00 -0.22 -1.56
C ALA A 162 6.21 1.07 -1.86
N PHE A 163 6.80 2.01 -2.62
CA PHE A 163 6.12 3.23 -3.05
C PHE A 163 4.96 2.93 -4.01
N ALA A 164 5.16 2.01 -4.97
CA ALA A 164 4.10 1.53 -5.85
C ALA A 164 2.94 0.90 -5.09
N VAL A 165 3.20 0.10 -4.06
CA VAL A 165 2.15 -0.47 -3.22
C VAL A 165 1.39 0.62 -2.46
N LYS A 166 2.10 1.61 -1.90
CA LYS A 166 1.47 2.76 -1.22
C LYS A 166 0.49 3.48 -2.15
N HIS A 167 0.96 3.93 -3.30
CA HIS A 167 0.14 4.67 -4.27
C HIS A 167 -1.00 3.80 -4.82
N TYR A 168 -0.74 2.51 -5.06
CA TYR A 168 -1.76 1.55 -5.48
C TYR A 168 -2.89 1.39 -4.45
N LEU A 169 -2.57 1.29 -3.16
CA LEU A 169 -3.58 1.16 -2.10
C LEU A 169 -4.41 2.44 -1.89
N ARG A 170 -3.86 3.60 -2.24
CA ARG A 170 -4.55 4.90 -2.20
C ARG A 170 -5.37 5.19 -3.47
N GLY A 171 -5.21 4.39 -4.52
CA GLY A 171 -5.79 4.66 -5.84
C GLY A 171 -5.12 5.83 -6.58
N GLU A 172 -3.89 6.15 -6.20
CA GLU A 172 -3.05 7.18 -6.81
C GLU A 172 -2.25 6.56 -7.97
N ASP A 173 -2.92 6.25 -9.09
CA ASP A 173 -2.24 5.71 -10.28
C ASP A 173 -1.26 6.76 -10.90
N GLY A 174 -0.25 6.30 -11.65
CA GLY A 174 0.72 7.17 -12.32
C GLY A 174 2.14 7.13 -11.77
N LEU A 175 3.10 7.56 -12.59
CA LEU A 175 4.51 7.74 -12.22
C LEU A 175 4.88 9.20 -11.93
N ASN A 176 3.92 10.12 -12.06
CA ASN A 176 4.15 11.57 -11.96
C ASN A 176 4.31 12.09 -10.52
N TRP A 177 4.36 11.20 -9.54
CA TRP A 177 4.50 11.56 -8.12
C TRP A 177 5.94 11.93 -7.79
N GLY A 178 6.12 13.00 -6.99
CA GLY A 178 7.44 13.53 -6.62
C GLY A 178 8.34 12.49 -5.95
N ASP A 179 7.73 11.59 -5.16
CA ASP A 179 8.40 10.52 -4.43
C ASP A 179 9.13 9.52 -5.34
N TYR A 180 8.69 9.35 -6.59
CA TYR A 180 9.31 8.43 -7.53
C TYR A 180 10.61 8.93 -8.15
N ARG A 181 10.86 10.26 -8.15
CA ARG A 181 11.97 10.88 -8.89
C ARG A 181 13.35 10.38 -8.46
N GLU A 182 13.50 10.03 -7.19
CA GLU A 182 14.76 9.53 -6.61
C GLU A 182 14.76 8.00 -6.44
N VAL A 183 13.62 7.35 -6.66
CA VAL A 183 13.42 5.93 -6.32
C VAL A 183 13.43 5.04 -7.56
N LEU A 184 12.86 5.49 -8.68
CA LEU A 184 12.82 4.69 -9.91
C LEU A 184 14.14 4.78 -10.68
N PRO A 185 14.75 3.65 -11.05
CA PRO A 185 15.91 3.67 -11.94
C PRO A 185 15.54 4.30 -13.29
N ALA A 186 16.47 5.09 -13.85
CA ALA A 186 16.27 5.73 -15.16
C ALA A 186 16.00 4.72 -16.29
N GLY A 187 16.45 3.47 -16.16
CA GLY A 187 16.15 2.39 -17.11
C GLY A 187 14.69 1.93 -17.05
N PHE A 188 14.02 2.06 -15.91
CA PHE A 188 12.62 1.68 -15.73
C PHE A 188 11.66 2.78 -16.18
N ALA A 189 12.01 4.05 -15.94
CA ALA A 189 11.21 5.21 -16.39
C ALA A 189 10.99 5.22 -17.91
N ARG A 190 11.90 4.64 -18.70
CA ARG A 190 11.74 4.47 -20.15
C ARG A 190 10.61 3.54 -20.55
N PHE A 191 10.17 2.60 -19.72
CA PHE A 191 9.04 1.74 -20.08
C PHE A 191 7.70 2.48 -20.11
N ASP A 192 7.58 3.63 -19.44
CA ASP A 192 6.45 4.55 -19.56
C ASP A 192 6.45 5.28 -20.92
N GLU A 193 7.65 5.62 -21.43
CA GLU A 193 7.82 6.24 -22.76
C GLU A 193 7.73 5.23 -23.92
N VAL A 194 8.03 3.95 -23.66
CA VAL A 194 8.23 2.90 -24.70
C VAL A 194 7.09 1.88 -24.76
N GLY A 195 5.97 2.13 -24.08
CA GLY A 195 4.73 1.38 -24.27
C GLY A 195 4.27 1.44 -25.74
N HIS A 196 4.60 0.37 -26.51
CA HIS A 196 4.14 0.03 -27.87
C HIS A 196 4.86 0.61 -29.11
N ASN A 197 6.18 0.50 -29.22
CA ASN A 197 6.88 0.60 -30.52
C ASN A 197 7.45 -0.73 -31.07
N THR A 198 6.90 -1.89 -30.69
CA THR A 198 7.21 -3.17 -31.35
C THR A 198 6.34 -3.47 -32.58
N ALA A 199 5.37 -2.61 -32.93
CA ALA A 199 4.45 -2.83 -34.05
C ALA A 199 4.91 -2.23 -35.40
N LYS A 200 6.09 -1.60 -35.49
CA LYS A 200 6.58 -0.97 -36.75
C LYS A 200 7.68 -1.77 -37.46
N THR A 201 7.55 -3.09 -37.53
CA THR A 201 8.33 -3.88 -38.50
C THR A 201 7.54 -5.08 -39.03
N GLN A 202 6.36 -4.84 -39.58
CA GLN A 202 5.84 -5.73 -40.61
C GLN A 202 5.47 -4.91 -41.83
N THR A 203 6.33 -5.01 -42.83
CA THR A 203 6.14 -4.57 -44.21
C THR A 203 4.84 -5.16 -44.75
N SER A 204 3.73 -4.42 -44.65
CA SER A 204 2.47 -4.81 -45.26
C SER A 204 2.50 -4.41 -46.73
N GLY A 205 2.49 -5.41 -47.62
CA GLY A 205 2.47 -5.22 -49.06
C GLY A 205 1.22 -4.46 -49.50
N ASN A 206 1.43 -3.43 -50.30
CA ASN A 206 0.37 -2.65 -50.93
C ASN A 206 -0.45 -3.53 -51.89
N TYR A 207 -1.71 -3.79 -51.56
CA TYR A 207 -2.75 -4.06 -52.55
C TYR A 207 -3.71 -2.87 -52.52
N GLN A 208 -3.62 -2.02 -53.55
CA GLN A 208 -4.56 -0.93 -53.78
C GLN A 208 -5.81 -1.49 -54.48
N THR A 209 -6.97 -1.35 -53.86
CA THR A 209 -8.26 -1.46 -54.54
C THR A 209 -8.76 -0.07 -54.89
N ILE A 210 -8.93 0.18 -56.18
CA ILE A 210 -9.47 1.40 -56.77
C ILE A 210 -10.99 1.39 -56.54
N THR A 211 -11.51 2.39 -55.83
CA THR A 211 -12.91 2.79 -55.97
C THR A 211 -13.02 4.32 -56.00
N HIS A 212 -13.60 4.79 -57.10
CA HIS A 212 -13.98 6.18 -57.35
C HIS A 212 -15.17 6.59 -56.48
N SER A 213 -15.12 7.78 -55.87
CA SER A 213 -16.22 8.76 -55.82
C SER A 213 -15.75 10.06 -55.17
N ASP A 214 -16.31 11.16 -55.68
CA ASP A 214 -15.81 12.53 -55.62
C ASP A 214 -16.07 13.30 -54.29
N ALA A 215 -15.05 14.11 -53.93
CA ALA A 215 -15.09 15.48 -53.33
C ALA A 215 -15.51 15.70 -51.84
N PRO A 216 -15.20 16.87 -51.23
CA PRO A 216 -13.85 17.43 -51.03
C PRO A 216 -13.56 17.88 -49.57
N SER A 217 -12.27 17.97 -49.25
CA SER A 217 -11.57 18.80 -48.24
C SER A 217 -12.37 19.46 -47.10
N GLY A 218 -12.12 19.03 -45.86
CA GLY A 218 -12.47 19.72 -44.62
C GLY A 218 -11.34 19.64 -43.59
N ALA A 219 -10.72 20.80 -43.36
CA ALA A 219 -9.77 21.22 -42.33
C ALA A 219 -9.42 20.26 -41.17
N ALA A 220 -8.10 20.17 -40.94
CA ALA A 220 -7.48 19.66 -39.73
C ALA A 220 -8.01 20.35 -38.46
N SER A 221 -8.47 19.56 -37.50
CA SER A 221 -8.55 19.97 -36.10
C SER A 221 -7.54 19.15 -35.30
N LEU A 222 -6.51 19.84 -34.80
CA LEU A 222 -5.68 19.39 -33.69
C LEU A 222 -6.59 19.14 -32.47
N GLU A 223 -6.99 17.90 -32.25
CA GLU A 223 -7.39 17.45 -30.93
C GLU A 223 -6.19 16.78 -30.27
N SER A 224 -5.71 17.40 -29.20
CA SER A 224 -4.76 16.85 -28.27
C SER A 224 -5.33 15.53 -27.72
N SER A 225 -4.94 14.42 -28.32
CA SER A 225 -5.16 13.09 -27.76
C SER A 225 -4.64 13.09 -26.33
N PHE A 226 -5.56 13.04 -25.36
CA PHE A 226 -5.29 12.72 -23.98
C PHE A 226 -4.45 11.46 -23.95
N ARG A 227 -3.17 11.61 -23.61
CA ARG A 227 -2.21 10.51 -23.47
C ARG A 227 -2.75 9.54 -22.43
N SER A 228 -3.08 8.32 -22.85
CA SER A 228 -3.46 7.25 -21.96
C SER A 228 -2.23 6.82 -21.17
N ASP A 229 -2.18 7.25 -19.91
CA ASP A 229 -1.20 6.77 -18.91
C ASP A 229 -1.24 5.24 -18.86
N ALA A 230 -0.11 4.60 -19.15
CA ALA A 230 0.03 3.14 -19.22
C ALA A 230 -0.14 2.46 -17.84
N THR A 231 -0.16 3.24 -16.76
CA THR A 231 -0.38 2.74 -15.40
C THR A 231 -1.85 2.84 -14.95
N LYS A 232 -2.72 3.42 -15.78
CA LYS A 232 -4.12 3.69 -15.44
C LYS A 232 -4.92 2.41 -15.35
N ARG A 233 -5.35 2.02 -14.14
CA ARG A 233 -6.25 0.88 -13.97
C ARG A 233 -7.59 1.15 -14.68
N VAL A 234 -8.03 0.20 -15.49
CA VAL A 234 -9.42 0.15 -15.97
C VAL A 234 -10.33 -0.20 -14.79
N ARG A 235 -10.76 0.84 -14.06
CA ARG A 235 -11.84 0.80 -13.06
C ARG A 235 -11.62 -0.22 -11.92
N PRO A 236 -12.35 -0.11 -10.80
CA PRO A 236 -12.50 -1.23 -9.88
C PRO A 236 -12.91 -2.48 -10.68
N LYS A 237 -12.52 -3.69 -10.24
CA LYS A 237 -13.18 -4.95 -10.63
C LYS A 237 -14.65 -4.89 -10.18
N ARG A 238 -15.44 -4.07 -10.86
CA ARG A 238 -16.88 -4.12 -10.89
C ARG A 238 -17.16 -4.77 -12.23
N SER A 239 -17.65 -6.00 -12.20
CA SER A 239 -18.38 -6.51 -13.35
C SER A 239 -19.33 -5.39 -13.78
N LYS A 240 -19.21 -4.92 -15.02
CA LYS A 240 -20.24 -4.04 -15.57
C LYS A 240 -21.52 -4.89 -15.62
N ASN A 241 -22.43 -4.67 -14.67
CA ASN A 241 -23.81 -5.13 -14.80
C ASN A 241 -24.49 -4.29 -15.89
N LYS A 242 -24.38 -4.73 -17.15
CA LYS A 242 -25.34 -4.51 -18.24
C LYS A 242 -24.82 -5.13 -19.54
N ILE A 243 -25.28 -6.33 -19.86
CA ILE A 243 -25.52 -6.71 -21.26
C ILE A 243 -27.00 -6.40 -21.46
N SER A 244 -27.31 -5.22 -21.99
CA SER A 244 -28.66 -4.89 -22.43
C SER A 244 -28.66 -5.00 -23.94
N GLY A 245 -29.47 -5.91 -24.49
CA GLY A 245 -29.65 -6.09 -25.93
C GLY A 245 -28.60 -6.97 -26.61
N ALA A 246 -28.61 -8.28 -26.33
CA ALA A 246 -27.95 -9.26 -27.20
C ALA A 246 -28.94 -9.72 -28.27
N THR A 247 -29.01 -9.01 -29.40
CA THR A 247 -29.44 -9.60 -30.66
C THR A 247 -28.25 -10.37 -31.24
N THR A 248 -28.43 -11.65 -31.51
CA THR A 248 -27.40 -12.59 -31.96
C THR A 248 -26.67 -12.12 -33.22
N PRO A 249 -25.33 -12.21 -33.28
CA PRO A 249 -24.50 -11.69 -34.37
C PRO A 249 -24.34 -12.70 -35.53
N LEU A 250 -25.36 -13.53 -35.80
CA LEU A 250 -25.26 -14.64 -36.75
C LEU A 250 -25.91 -14.36 -38.12
N LEU A 251 -26.34 -13.12 -38.38
CA LEU A 251 -27.04 -12.75 -39.62
C LEU A 251 -26.57 -11.45 -40.29
N SER A 252 -25.36 -10.97 -39.98
CA SER A 252 -24.76 -9.85 -40.74
C SER A 252 -23.68 -10.36 -41.70
N ASP A 253 -23.97 -10.27 -42.99
CA ASP A 253 -23.25 -10.80 -44.16
C ASP A 253 -21.88 -10.14 -44.46
N THR A 254 -21.21 -9.59 -43.44
CA THR A 254 -19.88 -9.00 -43.57
C THR A 254 -18.90 -9.76 -42.71
N HIS A 255 -18.12 -10.64 -43.34
CA HIS A 255 -16.91 -11.23 -42.75
C HIS A 255 -15.89 -10.11 -42.45
N ARG A 256 -16.04 -9.45 -41.30
CA ARG A 256 -14.92 -8.79 -40.64
C ARG A 256 -14.09 -9.90 -40.00
N THR A 257 -12.83 -10.03 -40.40
CA THR A 257 -11.85 -10.79 -39.65
C THR A 257 -11.90 -10.29 -38.20
N VAL A 258 -12.28 -11.16 -37.27
CA VAL A 258 -12.23 -10.87 -35.85
C VAL A 258 -10.75 -10.73 -35.50
N GLU A 259 -10.27 -9.48 -35.47
CA GLU A 259 -8.96 -9.16 -34.95
C GLU A 259 -9.02 -9.41 -33.43
N PHE A 260 -8.39 -10.49 -32.97
CA PHE A 260 -8.45 -10.98 -31.58
C PHE A 260 -7.74 -10.06 -30.56
N HIS A 261 -7.47 -8.79 -30.89
CA HIS A 261 -6.62 -7.91 -30.08
C HIS A 261 -7.24 -6.54 -29.75
N ALA A 262 -8.56 -6.36 -29.85
CA ALA A 262 -9.22 -5.13 -29.39
C ALA A 262 -9.17 -4.89 -27.85
N PHE A 263 -8.63 -5.84 -27.07
CA PHE A 263 -8.57 -5.77 -25.60
C PHE A 263 -7.16 -5.58 -25.02
N ALA A 264 -6.11 -5.54 -25.85
CA ALA A 264 -4.74 -5.35 -25.37
C ALA A 264 -4.51 -3.93 -24.82
N ASP A 265 -5.16 -2.92 -25.39
CA ASP A 265 -5.06 -1.51 -24.97
C ASP A 265 -5.72 -1.20 -23.61
N GLN A 266 -6.40 -2.18 -23.00
CA GLN A 266 -7.15 -2.01 -21.74
C GLN A 266 -6.62 -2.83 -20.56
N ALA A 267 -5.58 -3.65 -20.78
CA ALA A 267 -5.01 -4.52 -19.75
C ALA A 267 -3.66 -3.98 -19.27
N SER A 268 -3.68 -2.94 -18.43
CA SER A 268 -2.49 -2.49 -17.72
C SER A 268 -2.27 -3.35 -16.47
N LEU A 269 -1.09 -3.96 -16.34
CA LEU A 269 -0.66 -4.59 -15.09
C LEU A 269 -0.50 -3.50 -14.02
N PRO A 270 -0.92 -3.73 -12.77
CA PRO A 270 -0.69 -2.77 -11.70
C PRO A 270 0.82 -2.57 -11.51
N LEU A 271 1.24 -1.33 -11.31
CA LEU A 271 2.65 -0.94 -11.22
C LEU A 271 3.47 -1.80 -10.25
N PRO A 272 2.99 -2.17 -9.04
CA PRO A 272 3.72 -3.08 -8.16
C PRO A 272 4.07 -4.42 -8.80
N LEU A 273 3.16 -5.00 -9.59
CA LEU A 273 3.41 -6.28 -10.27
C LEU A 273 4.39 -6.14 -11.44
N LEU A 274 4.36 -5.00 -12.13
CA LEU A 274 5.35 -4.70 -13.17
C LEU A 274 6.76 -4.62 -12.55
N ILE A 275 6.90 -3.94 -11.42
CA ILE A 275 8.16 -3.84 -10.67
C ILE A 275 8.59 -5.23 -10.16
N ALA A 276 7.66 -6.02 -9.63
CA ALA A 276 7.96 -7.39 -9.19
C ALA A 276 8.48 -8.27 -10.34
N ASN A 277 7.89 -8.15 -11.54
CA ASN A 277 8.37 -8.85 -12.73
C ASN A 277 9.81 -8.42 -13.11
N GLU A 278 10.10 -7.12 -13.08
CA GLU A 278 11.47 -6.63 -13.34
C GLU A 278 12.47 -7.07 -12.26
N LEU A 279 12.05 -7.17 -10.98
CA LEU A 279 12.88 -7.75 -9.91
C LEU A 279 13.20 -9.22 -10.19
N THR A 280 12.21 -10.02 -10.59
CA THR A 280 12.43 -11.43 -10.97
C THR A 280 13.36 -11.53 -12.19
N ARG A 281 13.21 -10.65 -13.18
CA ARG A 281 14.11 -10.58 -14.34
C ARG A 281 15.54 -10.20 -13.96
N ALA A 282 15.73 -9.28 -13.01
CA ALA A 282 17.04 -8.91 -12.49
C ALA A 282 17.72 -10.09 -11.80
N LEU A 283 17.01 -10.82 -10.93
CA LEU A 283 17.54 -12.05 -10.30
C LEU A 283 17.88 -13.13 -11.32
N PHE A 284 17.03 -13.35 -12.31
CA PHE A 284 17.30 -14.30 -13.39
C PHE A 284 18.57 -13.93 -14.16
N TRP A 285 18.78 -12.64 -14.42
CA TRP A 285 19.99 -12.15 -15.06
C TRP A 285 21.24 -12.43 -14.21
N PHE A 286 21.22 -12.10 -12.91
CA PHE A 286 22.35 -12.38 -12.01
C PHE A 286 22.69 -13.88 -11.95
N ARG A 287 21.67 -14.74 -11.96
CA ARG A 287 21.85 -16.19 -12.02
C ARG A 287 22.45 -16.63 -13.35
N ARG A 288 21.92 -16.13 -14.48
CA ARG A 288 22.35 -16.53 -15.82
C ARG A 288 23.81 -16.17 -16.08
N GLU A 289 24.25 -15.02 -15.60
CA GLU A 289 25.64 -14.56 -15.76
C GLU A 289 26.60 -15.17 -14.73
N GLY A 290 26.13 -16.01 -13.80
CA GLY A 290 26.99 -16.73 -12.84
C GLY A 290 27.34 -15.96 -11.56
N TYR A 291 26.77 -14.78 -11.31
CA TYR A 291 27.05 -13.96 -10.12
C TYR A 291 26.40 -14.49 -8.83
N LEU A 292 25.60 -15.55 -8.91
CA LEU A 292 24.90 -16.17 -7.77
C LEU A 292 25.32 -17.64 -7.54
N GLU A 293 26.39 -18.11 -8.20
CA GLU A 293 26.85 -19.50 -8.07
C GLU A 293 27.38 -19.81 -6.66
N THR A 294 27.92 -18.81 -5.95
CA THR A 294 28.46 -18.95 -4.58
C THR A 294 27.41 -19.36 -3.55
N VAL A 295 26.15 -18.93 -3.74
CA VAL A 295 25.02 -19.27 -2.85
C VAL A 295 24.31 -20.55 -3.27
N GLY A 296 24.57 -21.01 -4.50
CA GLY A 296 23.92 -22.15 -5.12
C GLY A 296 22.40 -21.99 -5.34
N PRO A 297 21.73 -23.07 -5.78
CA PRO A 297 20.29 -23.06 -6.09
C PRO A 297 19.41 -22.71 -4.88
N ALA A 298 19.80 -23.14 -3.68
CA ALA A 298 19.03 -22.90 -2.46
C ALA A 298 18.96 -21.39 -2.11
N GLY A 299 20.08 -20.68 -2.22
CA GLY A 299 20.12 -19.24 -1.97
C GLY A 299 19.30 -18.43 -2.98
N VAL A 300 19.37 -18.79 -4.26
CA VAL A 300 18.57 -18.14 -5.31
C VAL A 300 17.08 -18.41 -5.10
N ASN A 301 16.71 -19.62 -4.70
CA ASN A 301 15.31 -19.94 -4.36
C ASN A 301 14.83 -19.10 -3.17
N ALA A 302 15.65 -18.90 -2.14
CA ALA A 302 15.29 -18.04 -1.02
C ALA A 302 15.02 -16.59 -1.44
N MET A 303 15.82 -16.03 -2.37
CA MET A 303 15.58 -14.68 -2.91
C MET A 303 14.29 -14.62 -3.73
N ASN A 304 13.98 -15.63 -4.54
CA ASN A 304 12.71 -15.70 -5.26
C ASN A 304 11.51 -15.79 -4.31
N THR A 305 11.62 -16.57 -3.23
CA THR A 305 10.57 -16.67 -2.20
C THR A 305 10.30 -15.32 -1.53
N LEU A 306 11.32 -14.48 -1.32
CA LEU A 306 11.13 -13.12 -0.79
C LEU A 306 10.32 -12.25 -1.75
N ILE A 307 10.59 -12.31 -3.06
CA ILE A 307 9.80 -11.57 -4.08
C ILE A 307 8.36 -12.09 -4.12
N GLN A 308 8.16 -13.41 -4.11
CA GLN A 308 6.81 -14.01 -4.05
C GLN A 308 6.07 -13.52 -2.82
N SER A 309 6.71 -13.55 -1.66
CA SER A 309 6.13 -13.07 -0.40
C SER A 309 5.78 -11.58 -0.45
N MET A 310 6.58 -10.73 -1.11
CA MET A 310 6.24 -9.32 -1.36
C MET A 310 4.94 -9.17 -2.17
N VAL A 311 4.78 -9.96 -3.23
CA VAL A 311 3.56 -9.98 -4.07
C VAL A 311 2.36 -10.52 -3.28
N ASP A 312 2.55 -11.54 -2.44
CA ASP A 312 1.51 -12.09 -1.59
C ASP A 312 1.02 -11.07 -0.54
N GLN A 313 1.95 -10.30 0.05
CA GLN A 313 1.59 -9.21 0.97
C GLN A 313 0.82 -8.11 0.25
N MET A 314 1.25 -7.70 -0.95
CA MET A 314 0.51 -6.74 -1.78
C MET A 314 -0.91 -7.24 -2.08
N THR A 315 -1.06 -8.48 -2.52
CA THR A 315 -2.37 -9.07 -2.85
C THR A 315 -3.27 -9.15 -1.62
N SER A 316 -2.70 -9.46 -0.45
CA SER A 316 -3.42 -9.46 0.83
C SER A 316 -3.85 -8.05 1.24
N MET A 317 -3.02 -7.03 1.01
CA MET A 317 -3.41 -5.64 1.25
C MET A 317 -4.48 -5.17 0.26
N GLU A 318 -4.44 -5.63 -0.99
CA GLU A 318 -5.51 -5.38 -1.97
C GLU A 318 -6.84 -5.96 -1.48
N ARG A 319 -6.84 -7.16 -0.88
CA ARG A 319 -8.03 -7.72 -0.23
C ARG A 319 -8.54 -6.78 0.86
N VAL A 320 -7.67 -6.39 1.81
CA VAL A 320 -8.07 -5.48 2.91
C VAL A 320 -8.66 -4.18 2.36
N ALA A 321 -8.06 -3.58 1.33
CA ALA A 321 -8.55 -2.34 0.72
C ALA A 321 -9.87 -2.52 -0.07
N ASN A 322 -9.97 -3.55 -0.91
CA ASN A 322 -11.07 -3.72 -1.86
C ASN A 322 -12.27 -4.50 -1.32
N THR A 323 -12.13 -5.21 -0.19
CA THR A 323 -13.25 -5.92 0.45
C THR A 323 -13.64 -5.20 1.74
N PRO A 324 -14.33 -4.04 1.69
CA PRO A 324 -14.85 -3.36 2.89
C PRO A 324 -15.91 -4.20 3.59
N ILE A 325 -16.17 -3.90 4.87
CA ILE A 325 -17.30 -4.53 5.58
C ILE A 325 -18.58 -4.13 4.83
N PRO A 326 -19.56 -5.04 4.66
CA PRO A 326 -20.78 -4.74 3.93
C PRO A 326 -21.41 -3.43 4.40
N VAL A 327 -21.64 -2.51 3.45
CA VAL A 327 -22.14 -1.16 3.74
C VAL A 327 -23.50 -1.19 4.47
N SER A 328 -24.31 -2.22 4.23
CA SER A 328 -25.57 -2.46 4.94
C SER A 328 -25.39 -2.56 6.46
N TYR A 329 -24.29 -3.17 6.92
CA TYR A 329 -23.98 -3.29 8.34
C TYR A 329 -23.67 -1.93 8.96
N GLY A 330 -22.85 -1.11 8.30
CA GLY A 330 -22.52 0.24 8.77
C GLY A 330 -23.74 1.17 8.80
N ILE A 331 -24.57 1.15 7.74
CA ILE A 331 -25.79 1.97 7.68
C ILE A 331 -26.78 1.54 8.77
N HIS A 332 -27.02 0.24 8.92
CA HIS A 332 -27.99 -0.25 9.89
C HIS A 332 -27.54 0.01 11.34
N LEU A 333 -26.25 -0.11 11.62
CA LEU A 333 -25.69 0.26 12.92
C LEU A 333 -25.93 1.74 13.26
N LYS A 334 -25.67 2.65 12.30
CA LYS A 334 -25.94 4.09 12.46
C LYS A 334 -27.43 4.33 12.74
N GLN A 335 -28.33 3.64 12.05
CA GLN A 335 -29.77 3.73 12.28
C GLN A 335 -30.17 3.26 13.70
N CYS A 336 -29.67 2.10 14.14
CA CYS A 336 -29.97 1.53 15.45
C CYS A 336 -29.44 2.39 16.61
N VAL A 337 -28.21 2.88 16.51
CA VAL A 337 -27.62 3.81 17.49
C VAL A 337 -28.42 5.11 17.57
N THR A 338 -28.76 5.67 16.41
CA THR A 338 -29.53 6.93 16.35
C THR A 338 -30.94 6.76 16.93
N LEU A 339 -31.64 5.67 16.60
CA LEU A 339 -32.96 5.35 17.15
C LEU A 339 -32.90 5.19 18.67
N TYR A 340 -31.90 4.47 19.18
CA TYR A 340 -31.68 4.31 20.62
C TYR A 340 -31.44 5.65 21.33
N LEU A 341 -30.58 6.50 20.78
CA LEU A 341 -30.27 7.80 21.37
C LEU A 341 -31.46 8.76 21.37
N PHE A 342 -32.30 8.75 20.33
CA PHE A 342 -33.54 9.52 20.30
C PHE A 342 -34.63 8.96 21.22
N ALA A 343 -34.67 7.65 21.49
CA ALA A 343 -35.61 7.06 22.44
C ALA A 343 -35.28 7.41 23.90
N LEU A 344 -33.99 7.56 24.22
CA LEU A 344 -33.45 7.80 25.56
C LEU A 344 -34.06 9.01 26.32
N PRO A 345 -34.13 10.23 25.74
CA PRO A 345 -34.70 11.37 26.45
C PRO A 345 -36.21 11.20 26.71
N LEU A 346 -36.94 10.48 25.85
CA LEU A 346 -38.38 10.26 26.01
C LEU A 346 -38.71 9.35 27.20
N THR A 347 -37.81 8.43 27.57
CA THR A 347 -38.01 7.57 28.75
C THR A 347 -37.55 8.23 30.04
N LEU A 348 -36.44 8.98 29.99
CA LEU A 348 -35.78 9.52 31.19
C LEU A 348 -36.37 10.85 31.67
N VAL A 349 -37.05 11.61 30.80
CA VAL A 349 -37.51 12.97 31.13
C VAL A 349 -38.44 13.04 32.33
N ASN A 350 -39.28 12.02 32.56
CA ASN A 350 -40.21 12.02 33.69
C ASN A 350 -39.51 11.81 35.04
N ASP A 351 -38.39 11.10 35.06
CA ASP A 351 -37.64 10.78 36.28
C ASP A 351 -36.57 11.84 36.59
N LEU A 352 -35.94 12.39 35.55
CA LEU A 352 -34.76 13.26 35.66
C LEU A 352 -35.02 14.74 35.32
N GLY A 353 -36.14 15.05 34.66
CA GLY A 353 -36.47 16.41 34.22
C GLY A 353 -35.34 17.05 33.41
N TRP A 354 -34.85 18.21 33.86
CA TRP A 354 -33.75 18.94 33.22
C TRP A 354 -32.40 18.20 33.22
N MET A 355 -32.18 17.26 34.15
CA MET A 355 -30.95 16.46 34.19
C MET A 355 -30.84 15.46 33.03
N THR A 356 -31.93 15.23 32.30
CA THR A 356 -31.92 14.40 31.09
C THR A 356 -30.96 14.93 30.02
N ILE A 357 -30.83 16.25 29.88
CA ILE A 357 -29.98 16.89 28.86
C ILE A 357 -28.49 16.48 29.01
N PRO A 358 -27.82 16.73 30.16
CA PRO A 358 -26.42 16.37 30.31
C PRO A 358 -26.18 14.86 30.26
N ILE A 359 -27.08 14.05 30.83
CA ILE A 359 -26.93 12.58 30.85
C ILE A 359 -27.02 12.02 29.43
N VAL A 360 -28.06 12.38 28.68
CA VAL A 360 -28.27 11.92 27.30
C VAL A 360 -27.15 12.42 26.38
N THR A 361 -26.59 13.61 26.63
CA THR A 361 -25.43 14.12 25.89
C THR A 361 -24.18 13.28 26.13
N VAL A 362 -23.91 12.89 27.37
CA VAL A 362 -22.78 12.01 27.70
C VAL A 362 -22.96 10.62 27.07
N VAL A 363 -24.16 10.05 27.13
CA VAL A 363 -24.45 8.75 26.49
C VAL A 363 -24.34 8.84 24.97
N ALA A 364 -24.82 9.91 24.35
CA ALA A 364 -24.64 10.12 22.92
C ALA A 364 -23.17 10.24 22.53
N PHE A 365 -22.38 10.97 23.31
CA PHE A 365 -20.95 11.10 23.10
C PHE A 365 -20.23 9.74 23.15
N THR A 366 -20.57 8.85 24.08
CA THR A 366 -19.93 7.54 24.19
C THR A 366 -20.31 6.60 23.04
N PHE A 367 -21.59 6.46 22.73
CA PHE A 367 -22.05 5.57 21.66
C PHE A 367 -21.62 6.05 20.27
N MET A 368 -21.78 7.34 19.97
CA MET A 368 -21.32 7.92 18.71
C MET A 368 -19.79 7.94 18.61
N GLY A 369 -19.08 8.10 19.74
CA GLY A 369 -17.62 8.03 19.78
C GLY A 369 -17.08 6.67 19.36
N ILE A 370 -17.61 5.58 19.90
CA ILE A 370 -17.19 4.21 19.53
C ILE A 370 -17.53 3.91 18.07
N GLU A 371 -18.73 4.30 17.63
CA GLU A 371 -19.16 4.12 16.23
C GLU A 371 -18.25 4.89 15.26
N GLY A 372 -17.94 6.15 15.57
CA GLY A 372 -17.07 6.99 14.77
C GLY A 372 -15.62 6.49 14.71
N ILE A 373 -15.09 5.94 15.81
CA ILE A 373 -13.75 5.31 15.82
C ILE A 373 -13.72 4.12 14.88
N ALA A 374 -14.75 3.26 14.91
CA ALA A 374 -14.81 2.10 14.04
C ALA A 374 -14.87 2.50 12.54
N ASP A 375 -15.58 3.58 12.22
CA ASP A 375 -15.66 4.15 10.86
C ASP A 375 -14.32 4.77 10.41
N GLU A 376 -13.55 5.36 11.32
CA GLU A 376 -12.24 5.97 11.02
C GLU A 376 -11.14 4.92 10.78
N ILE A 377 -11.12 3.84 11.56
CA ILE A 377 -10.08 2.80 11.42
C ILE A 377 -10.38 1.75 10.35
N GLU A 378 -11.54 1.79 9.70
CA GLU A 378 -11.98 0.76 8.75
C GLU A 378 -11.08 0.66 7.50
N MET A 379 -10.52 1.79 7.05
CA MET A 379 -9.67 1.88 5.87
C MET A 379 -8.25 2.36 6.23
N PRO A 380 -7.32 1.45 6.58
CA PRO A 380 -6.03 1.83 7.18
C PRO A 380 -5.01 2.46 6.23
N PHE A 381 -5.28 2.47 4.92
CA PHE A 381 -4.31 2.89 3.88
C PHE A 381 -4.62 4.27 3.28
N GLY A 382 -5.54 5.03 3.87
CA GLY A 382 -5.91 6.35 3.38
C GLY A 382 -4.85 7.43 3.64
N ASN A 383 -5.35 8.66 3.71
CA ASN A 383 -4.58 9.88 3.95
C ASN A 383 -4.98 10.57 5.26
N ASP A 384 -5.82 9.93 6.08
CA ASP A 384 -6.27 10.48 7.34
C ASP A 384 -5.12 10.43 8.38
N PRO A 385 -5.06 11.37 9.33
CA PRO A 385 -3.97 11.41 10.32
C PRO A 385 -3.93 10.19 11.26
N VAL A 386 -5.00 9.40 11.30
CA VAL A 386 -5.13 8.17 12.10
C VAL A 386 -4.76 6.92 11.29
N ASP A 387 -4.71 7.02 9.96
CA ASP A 387 -4.31 5.94 9.07
C ASP A 387 -2.85 5.52 9.30
N LEU A 388 -2.46 4.41 8.69
CA LEU A 388 -1.08 3.98 8.73
C LEU A 388 -0.20 5.05 8.06
N PRO A 389 0.90 5.48 8.71
CA PRO A 389 1.79 6.50 8.16
C PRO A 389 2.70 5.87 7.09
N LEU A 390 2.12 5.47 5.96
CA LEU A 390 2.81 4.76 4.89
C LEU A 390 3.95 5.60 4.31
N ASP A 391 3.76 6.91 4.18
CA ASP A 391 4.81 7.83 3.69
C ASP A 391 6.05 7.77 4.56
N ARG A 392 5.88 7.76 5.88
CA ARG A 392 6.98 7.63 6.83
C ARG A 392 7.66 6.26 6.70
N TYR A 393 6.89 5.18 6.57
CA TYR A 393 7.48 3.85 6.43
C TYR A 393 8.29 3.71 5.13
N CYS A 394 7.81 4.32 4.05
CA CYS A 394 8.52 4.38 2.77
C CYS A 394 9.79 5.23 2.87
N GLU A 395 9.75 6.38 3.56
CA GLU A 395 10.93 7.23 3.75
C GLU A 395 11.98 6.58 4.65
N ASP A 396 11.57 5.96 5.76
CA ASP A 396 12.47 5.19 6.64
C ASP A 396 13.18 4.08 5.82
N LEU A 397 12.44 3.37 4.94
CA LEU A 397 13.00 2.34 4.07
C LEU A 397 13.94 2.91 2.99
N LYS A 398 13.63 4.10 2.46
CA LYS A 398 14.47 4.82 1.51
C LYS A 398 15.82 5.16 2.15
N GLU A 399 15.81 5.79 3.33
CA GLU A 399 17.05 6.11 4.06
C GLU A 399 17.92 4.87 4.30
N GLU A 400 17.31 3.74 4.70
CA GLU A 400 18.01 2.48 4.93
C GLU A 400 18.69 1.93 3.67
N ILE A 401 17.97 1.90 2.53
CA ILE A 401 18.51 1.36 1.27
C ILE A 401 19.61 2.27 0.71
N PHE A 402 19.42 3.59 0.76
CA PHE A 402 20.45 4.55 0.33
C PHE A 402 21.71 4.44 1.19
N TYR A 403 21.55 4.33 2.51
CA TYR A 403 22.67 4.09 3.41
C TYR A 403 23.45 2.82 3.04
N MET A 404 22.75 1.73 2.70
CA MET A 404 23.39 0.48 2.29
C MET A 404 24.20 0.65 1.00
N ILE A 405 23.67 1.34 -0.01
CA ILE A 405 24.37 1.54 -1.30
C ILE A 405 25.63 2.41 -1.12
N GLU A 406 25.55 3.44 -0.28
CA GLU A 406 26.62 4.42 -0.09
C GLU A 406 27.73 3.94 0.86
N ARG A 407 27.38 3.22 1.93
CA ARG A 407 28.29 3.02 3.08
C ARG A 407 28.57 1.56 3.43
N LEU A 408 27.74 0.60 3.03
CA LEU A 408 27.99 -0.80 3.40
C LEU A 408 28.92 -1.49 2.39
N PRO A 409 29.89 -2.29 2.86
CA PRO A 409 30.76 -3.03 1.97
C PRO A 409 29.97 -4.05 1.17
N GLU A 410 30.39 -4.27 -0.07
CA GLU A 410 29.84 -5.32 -0.93
C GLU A 410 30.42 -6.68 -0.55
N GLY A 411 29.71 -7.77 -0.87
CA GLY A 411 30.28 -9.10 -0.69
C GLY A 411 31.54 -9.27 -1.52
N GLY A 412 32.64 -9.68 -0.87
CA GLY A 412 33.97 -9.81 -1.46
C GLY A 412 34.93 -8.66 -1.13
N GLU A 413 34.45 -7.52 -0.61
CA GLU A 413 35.32 -6.44 -0.11
C GLU A 413 35.60 -6.62 1.39
N GLY A 414 36.88 -6.71 1.77
CA GLY A 414 37.31 -6.72 3.18
C GLY A 414 37.28 -8.08 3.92
N ILE A 415 36.96 -9.19 3.24
CA ILE A 415 37.12 -10.56 3.76
C ILE A 415 38.49 -11.11 3.34
N TYR A 416 39.54 -10.32 3.58
CA TYR A 416 40.92 -10.79 3.58
C TYR A 416 41.48 -10.60 5.01
N GLY A 417 40.87 -11.29 5.97
CA GLY A 417 41.68 -11.91 7.01
C GLY A 417 42.13 -13.23 6.42
N TYR A 418 43.41 -13.36 6.10
CA TYR A 418 44.02 -14.64 5.77
C TYR A 418 43.64 -15.64 6.87
N ASP A 419 42.84 -16.65 6.52
CA ASP A 419 42.99 -17.97 7.14
C ASP A 419 44.16 -18.59 6.37
N ASP A 420 45.35 -18.50 6.96
CA ASP A 420 46.59 -19.05 6.42
C ASP A 420 46.65 -20.58 6.56
N GLY A 421 45.57 -21.22 7.04
CA GLY A 421 45.50 -22.66 7.18
C GLY A 421 46.42 -23.18 8.29
N GLU A 422 46.96 -22.31 9.14
CA GLU A 422 47.45 -22.73 10.45
C GLU A 422 46.22 -22.84 11.35
N GLY A 423 45.74 -24.08 11.49
CA GLY A 423 44.82 -24.43 12.55
C GLY A 423 45.48 -24.08 13.89
N ASP A 424 45.03 -23.00 14.50
CA ASP A 424 45.30 -22.74 15.91
C ASP A 424 44.36 -23.65 16.74
N ASP A 425 44.99 -24.66 17.34
CA ASP A 425 44.47 -25.54 18.38
C ASP A 425 43.93 -24.76 19.61
#